data_AF-A0A0D2CFA4-F1
#
_entry.id   AF-A0A0D2CFA4-F1
#
_cell.length_a   1.000
_cell.length_b   1.000
_cell.length_c   1.000
_cell.angle_alpha   90.00
_cell.angle_beta   90.00
_cell.angle_gamma   90.00
#
_symmetry.space_group_name_H-M   'P 1'
#
loop_
_entity.id
_entity.type
_entity.pdbx_description
1 polymer ?
#
loop_
_entity_poly.entity_id
_entity_poly.type
_entity_poly.pdbx_seq_one_letter_code
_entity_poly.pdbx_strand_id
1 'polypeptide(L)'
;MFSAGFSTAKTPEMSRNTAKYPRPTLVEEGHPPAKNPAQPEEYERIQRKQRAEAILAQYDILMKYAVENNLSIPQTRQYFRKVALEIPTEPVIKNWFPS
;
A
#
# COMPACT_ATOMS: atom_id res chain seq x y z
N MET A 1 -14.89 -7.33 57.61
CA MET A 1 -14.49 -8.71 57.29
C MET A 1 -15.11 -9.05 55.94
N PHE A 2 -14.31 -9.09 54.87
CA PHE A 2 -14.81 -9.43 53.53
C PHE A 2 -14.18 -10.77 53.12
N SER A 3 -15.03 -11.78 52.96
CA SER A 3 -14.66 -13.14 52.57
C SER A 3 -14.48 -13.22 51.05
N ALA A 4 -13.34 -13.78 50.62
CA ALA A 4 -13.05 -14.10 49.23
C ALA A 4 -13.87 -15.32 48.78
N GLY A 5 -14.70 -15.16 47.75
CA GLY A 5 -15.34 -16.26 47.05
C GLY A 5 -14.44 -16.73 45.90
N PHE A 6 -13.82 -17.91 46.06
CA PHE A 6 -13.08 -18.56 44.99
C PHE A 6 -14.06 -19.13 43.96
N SER A 7 -13.99 -18.62 42.72
CA SER A 7 -14.74 -19.16 41.58
C SER A 7 -14.02 -20.40 41.06
N THR A 8 -14.63 -21.57 41.25
CA THR A 8 -14.14 -22.85 40.74
C THR A 8 -14.50 -22.99 39.26
N ALA A 9 -13.49 -23.22 38.44
CA ALA A 9 -13.61 -23.51 37.03
C ALA A 9 -14.41 -24.79 36.78
N LYS A 10 -15.30 -24.76 35.77
CA LYS A 10 -15.83 -25.95 35.12
C LYS A 10 -15.86 -25.71 33.62
N THR A 11 -14.80 -26.13 32.94
CA THR A 11 -14.82 -26.37 31.50
C THR A 11 -15.73 -27.57 31.20
N PRO A 12 -16.50 -27.50 30.11
CA PRO A 12 -16.75 -28.65 29.28
C PRO A 12 -16.05 -28.47 27.93
N GLU A 13 -15.18 -29.43 27.70
CA GLU A 13 -14.54 -29.80 26.45
C GLU A 13 -15.59 -30.35 25.45
N MET A 14 -15.24 -30.31 24.15
CA MET A 14 -15.85 -30.98 23.00
C MET A 14 -17.17 -30.42 22.44
N SER A 15 -17.09 -29.82 21.24
CA SER A 15 -17.60 -30.48 20.02
C SER A 15 -17.19 -29.69 18.76
N ARG A 16 -16.32 -30.30 17.95
CA ARG A 16 -16.01 -29.83 16.59
C ARG A 16 -17.20 -30.14 15.68
N ASN A 17 -18.12 -29.19 15.56
CA ASN A 17 -19.20 -29.30 14.58
C ASN A 17 -18.75 -28.68 13.24
N THR A 18 -18.34 -29.58 12.34
CA THR A 18 -18.16 -29.35 10.91
C THR A 18 -19.48 -28.96 10.26
N ALA A 19 -19.75 -27.66 10.13
CA ALA A 19 -20.88 -27.14 9.37
C ALA A 19 -20.42 -26.74 7.96
N LYS A 20 -20.85 -27.57 7.01
CA LYS A 20 -20.77 -27.46 5.56
C LYS A 20 -21.15 -26.06 5.06
N TYR A 21 -20.23 -25.36 4.40
CA TYR A 21 -20.58 -24.37 3.37
C TYR A 21 -20.29 -25.00 1.99
N PRO A 22 -21.27 -25.14 1.09
CA PRO A 22 -20.99 -25.53 -0.27
C PRO A 22 -20.36 -24.36 -1.02
N ARG A 23 -19.07 -24.49 -1.35
CA ARG A 23 -18.35 -23.63 -2.29
C ARG A 23 -18.84 -23.98 -3.71
N PRO A 24 -19.36 -23.05 -4.52
CA PRO A 24 -19.63 -23.33 -5.92
C PRO A 24 -18.28 -23.45 -6.65
N THR A 25 -17.91 -24.68 -7.01
CA THR A 25 -16.95 -24.95 -8.08
C THR A 25 -17.72 -24.95 -9.39
N LEU A 26 -17.62 -23.88 -10.18
CA LEU A 26 -17.81 -23.96 -11.63
C LEU A 26 -16.45 -23.69 -12.26
N VAL A 27 -15.90 -24.76 -12.83
CA VAL A 27 -14.72 -24.77 -13.70
C VAL A 27 -15.16 -24.19 -15.04
N GLU A 28 -14.47 -23.17 -15.53
CA GLU A 28 -14.35 -22.98 -16.97
C GLU A 28 -12.85 -22.83 -17.29
N GLU A 29 -12.34 -23.82 -18.01
CA GLU A 29 -11.01 -23.82 -18.61
C GLU A 29 -10.94 -22.71 -19.67
N GLY A 30 -9.89 -21.91 -19.63
CA GLY A 30 -9.70 -20.90 -20.65
C GLY A 30 -8.49 -20.02 -20.37
N HIS A 31 -7.31 -20.63 -20.30
CA HIS A 31 -5.99 -19.97 -20.25
C HIS A 31 -5.80 -18.99 -19.08
N PRO A 32 -4.79 -19.14 -18.19
CA PRO A 32 -4.21 -17.91 -17.68
C PRO A 32 -3.69 -17.18 -18.93
N PRO A 33 -4.14 -15.96 -19.29
CA PRO A 33 -3.24 -15.13 -20.07
C PRO A 33 -1.99 -15.10 -19.21
N ALA A 34 -0.90 -15.61 -19.78
CA ALA A 34 0.41 -15.59 -19.15
C ALA A 34 0.49 -14.24 -18.46
N LYS A 35 0.60 -14.23 -17.13
CA LYS A 35 0.93 -13.02 -16.41
C LYS A 35 2.27 -12.65 -17.00
N ASN A 36 2.25 -11.77 -18.01
CA ASN A 36 3.44 -11.12 -18.50
C ASN A 36 4.14 -10.70 -17.22
N PRO A 37 5.41 -11.05 -17.00
CA PRO A 37 6.16 -10.39 -15.95
C PRO A 37 6.05 -8.93 -16.34
N ALA A 38 5.15 -8.18 -15.69
CA ALA A 38 5.05 -6.75 -15.85
C ALA A 38 6.47 -6.30 -15.67
N GLN A 39 7.06 -5.79 -16.76
CA GLN A 39 8.49 -5.57 -16.77
C GLN A 39 8.77 -4.72 -15.53
N PRO A 40 9.75 -5.09 -14.68
CA PRO A 40 9.95 -4.44 -13.39
C PRO A 40 9.96 -2.91 -13.54
N GLU A 41 10.48 -2.42 -14.66
CA GLU A 41 10.47 -1.03 -15.10
C GLU A 41 9.06 -0.40 -15.26
N GLU A 42 8.11 -1.10 -15.86
CA GLU A 42 6.74 -0.61 -16.07
C GLU A 42 5.99 -0.52 -14.73
N TYR A 43 6.19 -1.52 -13.87
CA TYR A 43 5.65 -1.51 -12.51
C TYR A 43 6.22 -0.34 -11.68
N GLU A 44 7.53 -0.11 -11.75
CA GLU A 44 8.18 1.03 -11.08
C GLU A 44 7.68 2.39 -11.60
N ARG A 45 7.47 2.53 -12.91
CA ARG A 45 6.90 3.76 -13.52
C ARG A 45 5.52 4.05 -12.96
N ILE A 46 4.65 3.04 -12.91
CA ILE A 46 3.28 3.18 -12.38
C ILE A 46 3.31 3.58 -10.90
N GLN A 47 4.14 2.93 -10.08
CA GLN A 47 4.29 3.30 -8.67
C GLN A 47 4.81 4.72 -8.50
N ARG A 48 5.78 5.13 -9.33
CA ARG A 48 6.38 6.47 -9.26
C ARG A 48 5.35 7.56 -9.49
N LYS A 49 4.51 7.36 -10.51
CA LYS A 49 3.39 8.24 -10.81
C LYS A 49 2.38 8.30 -9.66
N GLN A 50 1.90 7.15 -9.20
CA GLN A 50 0.92 7.09 -8.10
C GLN A 50 1.44 7.76 -6.83
N ARG A 51 2.70 7.54 -6.49
CA ARG A 51 3.33 8.17 -5.32
C ARG A 51 3.45 9.69 -5.51
N ALA A 52 3.82 10.16 -6.69
CA ALA A 52 3.89 11.59 -6.97
C ALA A 52 2.51 12.27 -6.88
N GLU A 53 1.46 11.62 -7.39
CA GLU A 53 0.08 12.08 -7.26
C GLU A 53 -0.36 12.17 -5.78
N ALA A 54 -0.05 11.15 -4.98
CA ALA A 54 -0.33 11.15 -3.54
C ALA A 54 0.39 12.29 -2.80
N ILE A 55 1.66 12.55 -3.15
CA ILE A 55 2.44 13.67 -2.58
C ILE A 55 1.83 15.03 -2.98
N LEU A 56 1.36 15.17 -4.22
CA LEU A 56 0.70 16.39 -4.68
C LEU A 56 -0.66 16.63 -4.01
N ALA A 57 -1.37 15.55 -3.68
CA ALA A 57 -2.66 15.61 -2.98
C ALA A 57 -2.50 16.02 -1.51
N GLN A 58 -1.36 15.70 -0.88
CA GLN A 58 -1.13 15.94 0.54
C GLN A 58 -0.06 17.01 0.79
N TYR A 59 -0.51 18.23 1.11
CA TYR A 59 0.35 19.41 1.26
C TYR A 59 1.46 19.23 2.32
N ASP A 60 1.17 18.58 3.45
CA ASP A 60 2.17 18.35 4.51
C ASP A 60 3.35 17.52 4.02
N ILE A 61 3.08 16.51 3.18
CA ILE A 61 4.12 15.64 2.61
C ILE A 61 4.94 16.44 1.59
N LEU A 62 4.28 17.23 0.74
CA LEU A 62 4.94 18.11 -0.20
C LEU A 62 5.88 19.10 0.52
N MET A 63 5.44 19.67 1.64
CA MET A 63 6.26 20.57 2.46
C MET A 63 7.47 19.86 3.06
N LYS A 64 7.31 18.64 3.58
CA LYS A 64 8.45 17.86 4.08
C LYS A 64 9.52 17.67 3.02
N TYR A 65 9.14 17.28 1.80
CA TYR A 65 10.10 17.15 0.70
C TYR A 65 10.75 18.47 0.31
N ALA A 66 10.02 19.59 0.35
CA ALA A 66 10.58 20.91 0.07
C ALA A 66 11.68 21.26 1.09
N VAL A 67 11.41 21.04 2.38
CA VAL A 67 12.35 21.31 3.48
C VAL A 67 13.56 20.39 3.39
N GLU A 68 13.36 19.08 3.23
CA GLU A 68 14.46 18.09 3.15
C GLU A 68 15.43 18.35 1.99
N ASN A 69 14.93 18.93 0.89
CA ASN A 69 15.72 19.17 -0.32
C ASN A 69 16.17 20.63 -0.47
N ASN A 70 15.90 21.49 0.52
CA ASN A 70 16.18 22.94 0.46
C ASN A 70 15.59 23.61 -0.79
N LEU A 71 14.42 23.15 -1.23
CA LEU A 71 13.69 23.68 -2.38
C LEU A 71 12.51 24.51 -1.91
N SER A 72 12.08 25.46 -2.73
CA SER A 72 10.81 26.13 -2.49
C SER A 72 9.64 25.16 -2.73
N ILE A 73 8.51 25.38 -2.04
CA ILE A 73 7.28 24.58 -2.23
C ILE A 73 6.81 24.62 -3.70
N PRO A 74 6.81 25.77 -4.41
CA PRO A 74 6.44 25.81 -5.83
C PRO A 74 7.34 24.94 -6.72
N GLN A 75 8.66 24.98 -6.51
CA GLN A 75 9.61 24.14 -7.26
C GLN A 75 9.37 22.65 -7.01
N THR A 76 9.19 22.27 -5.75
CA THR A 76 8.89 20.90 -5.33
C THR A 76 7.57 20.42 -5.94
N ARG A 77 6.55 21.27 -5.97
CA ARG A 77 5.25 20.97 -6.60
C ARG A 77 5.39 20.78 -8.10
N GLN A 78 6.17 21.63 -8.75
CA GLN A 78 6.42 21.53 -10.19
C GLN A 78 7.16 20.25 -10.53
N TYR A 79 8.13 19.84 -9.70
CA TYR A 79 8.82 18.57 -9.85
C TYR A 79 7.84 17.39 -9.83
N PHE A 80 7.06 17.23 -8.76
CA PHE A 80 6.12 16.10 -8.66
C PHE A 80 5.03 16.13 -9.74
N ARG A 81 4.64 17.31 -10.24
CA ARG A 81 3.74 17.42 -11.40
C ARG A 81 4.37 16.83 -12.66
N LYS A 82 5.64 17.14 -12.93
CA LYS A 82 6.34 16.58 -14.10
C LYS A 82 6.48 15.05 -13.97
N VAL A 83 6.77 14.57 -12.77
CA VAL A 83 6.81 13.12 -12.47
C VAL A 83 5.46 12.45 -12.70
N ALA A 84 4.35 13.04 -12.22
CA ALA A 84 3.01 12.50 -12.42
C ALA A 84 2.58 12.50 -13.90
N LEU A 85 3.09 13.45 -14.68
CA LEU A 85 2.92 13.52 -16.13
C LEU A 85 3.91 12.66 -16.92
N GLU A 86 4.73 11.85 -16.24
CA GLU A 86 5.76 10.98 -16.84
C GLU A 86 6.77 11.74 -17.72
N ILE A 87 6.95 13.04 -17.47
CA ILE A 87 7.92 13.87 -18.17
C ILE A 87 9.32 13.50 -17.64
N PRO A 88 10.29 13.16 -18.50
CA PRO A 88 11.65 12.87 -18.08
C PRO A 88 12.21 14.06 -17.31
N THR A 89 12.46 13.84 -16.03
CA THR A 89 12.92 14.85 -15.08
C THR A 89 14.08 14.32 -14.29
N GLU A 90 15.13 15.13 -14.18
CA GLU A 90 16.27 14.81 -13.34
C GLU A 90 15.83 14.68 -11.87
N PRO A 91 16.37 13.72 -11.11
CA PRO A 91 16.01 13.52 -9.72
C PRO A 91 16.57 14.66 -8.86
N VAL A 92 15.83 15.77 -8.78
CA VAL A 92 16.16 16.92 -7.93
C VAL A 92 15.89 16.60 -6.45
N ILE A 93 14.89 15.77 -6.18
CA ILE A 93 14.48 15.37 -4.83
C ILE A 93 15.17 14.05 -4.47
N LYS A 94 15.85 14.02 -3.32
CA LYS A 94 16.48 12.85 -2.72
C LYS A 94 15.46 12.06 -1.89
N ASN A 95 15.70 10.76 -1.69
CA ASN A 95 14.97 9.87 -0.76
C ASN A 95 13.45 9.66 -0.98
N TRP A 96 12.86 10.19 -2.05
CA TRP A 96 11.43 10.01 -2.31
C TRP A 96 11.11 8.77 -3.15
N PHE A 97 12.12 8.09 -3.69
CA PHE A 97 12.01 6.73 -4.24
C PHE A 97 13.21 5.91 -3.75
N PRO A 98 13.00 4.72 -3.15
CA PRO A 98 14.12 3.82 -2.85
C PRO A 98 14.77 3.40 -4.17
N SER A 99 16.10 3.48 -4.23
CA SER A 99 16.90 3.05 -5.36
C SER A 99 17.45 1.65 -5.14
#